data_AF-A0A661IM58-F1
#
_entry.id   AF-A0A661IM58-F1
#
_cell.length_a   1.000
_cell.length_b   1.000
_cell.length_c   1.000
_cell.angle_alpha   90.00
_cell.angle_beta   90.00
_cell.angle_gamma   90.00
#
_symmetry.space_group_name_H-M   'P 1'
#
loop_
_entity.id
_entity.type
_entity.pdbx_description
1 polymer ?
#
loop_
_entity_poly.entity_id
_entity_poly.type
_entity_poly.pdbx_seq_one_letter_code
_entity_poly.pdbx_strand_id
1 'polypeptide(L)'
;MRDIIRGFLLLFCILFFSFELYSGFLLLRAPSGPPPKLGNRKEMISHLKEGEGTFSFAVVGDTKGFGVFEKISGRLREMPLSFLVLLGDCVFEGNPHEHRFLWEEVRRASFPFPV
;
A
#
# COMPACT_ATOMS: atom_id res chain seq x y z
N MET A 1 -45.27 15.64 -3.37
CA MET A 1 -44.24 15.16 -4.32
C MET A 1 -43.03 16.09 -4.38
N ARG A 2 -43.20 17.40 -4.61
CA ARG A 2 -42.09 18.39 -4.65
C ARG A 2 -41.25 18.46 -3.37
N ASP A 3 -41.89 18.46 -2.20
CA ASP A 3 -41.15 18.59 -0.93
C ASP A 3 -40.41 17.29 -0.55
N ILE A 4 -40.94 16.14 -0.97
CA ILE A 4 -40.28 14.83 -0.83
C ILE A 4 -39.00 14.82 -1.67
N ILE A 5 -39.06 15.29 -2.93
CA ILE A 5 -37.89 15.38 -3.82
C ILE A 5 -36.83 16.33 -3.24
N ARG A 6 -37.24 17.48 -2.68
CA ARG A 6 -36.33 18.42 -2.00
C ARG A 6 -35.66 17.78 -0.79
N GLY A 7 -36.40 17.02 0.02
CA GLY A 7 -35.86 16.28 1.15
C GLY A 7 -34.80 15.25 0.73
N PHE A 8 -35.06 14.47 -0.32
CA PHE A 8 -34.09 13.52 -0.86
C PHE A 8 -32.84 14.21 -1.41
N LEU A 9 -33.00 15.32 -2.13
CA LEU A 9 -31.87 16.06 -2.70
C LEU A 9 -31.00 16.67 -1.59
N LEU A 10 -31.62 17.21 -0.54
CA LEU A 10 -30.90 17.74 0.63
C LEU A 10 -30.16 16.62 1.37
N LEU A 11 -30.79 15.46 1.57
CA LEU A 11 -30.13 14.29 2.17
C LEU A 11 -28.94 13.81 1.32
N PHE A 12 -29.11 13.72 0.00
CA PHE A 12 -28.05 13.35 -0.92
C PHE A 12 -26.86 14.32 -0.82
N CYS A 13 -27.11 15.63 -0.81
CA CYS A 13 -26.06 16.63 -0.62
C CYS A 13 -25.35 16.45 0.73
N ILE A 14 -26.09 16.28 1.82
CA ILE A 14 -25.49 16.05 3.14
C ILE A 14 -24.59 14.81 3.12
N LEU A 15 -25.06 13.70 2.56
CA LEU A 15 -24.29 12.46 2.47
C LEU A 15 -23.03 12.64 1.61
N PHE A 16 -23.17 13.28 0.45
CA PHE A 16 -22.06 13.56 -0.46
C PHE A 16 -20.97 14.39 0.23
N PHE A 17 -21.33 15.54 0.82
CA PHE A 17 -20.37 16.38 1.53
C PHE A 17 -19.79 15.70 2.77
N SER A 18 -20.59 14.89 3.48
CA SER A 18 -20.08 14.12 4.62
C SER A 18 -19.02 13.11 4.18
N PHE A 19 -19.21 12.45 3.04
CA PHE A 19 -18.26 11.50 2.48
C PHE A 19 -16.97 12.19 2.01
N GLU A 20 -17.08 13.35 1.36
CA GLU A 20 -15.92 14.17 0.95
C GLU A 20 -15.10 14.62 2.17
N LEU A 21 -15.75 15.14 3.22
CA LEU A 21 -15.09 15.54 4.46
C LEU A 21 -14.40 14.35 5.14
N TYR A 22 -15.06 13.21 5.20
CA TYR A 22 -14.50 11.98 5.76
C TYR A 22 -13.26 11.51 4.98
N SER A 23 -13.34 11.49 3.65
CA SER A 23 -12.24 11.09 2.77
C SER A 23 -11.06 12.06 2.89
N GLY A 24 -11.32 13.37 2.92
CA GLY A 24 -10.30 14.39 3.14
C GLY A 24 -9.62 14.24 4.51
N PHE A 25 -10.38 13.96 5.57
CA PHE A 25 -9.84 13.72 6.90
C PHE A 25 -8.93 12.49 6.95
N LEU A 26 -9.29 11.40 6.25
CA LEU A 26 -8.44 10.21 6.13
C LEU A 26 -7.15 10.51 5.39
N LEU A 27 -7.21 11.27 4.28
CA LEU A 27 -6.02 11.67 3.52
C LEU A 27 -5.03 12.49 4.36
N LEU A 28 -5.53 13.37 5.23
CA LEU A 28 -4.70 14.16 6.15
C LEU A 28 -4.02 13.31 7.23
N ARG A 29 -4.58 12.15 7.56
CA ARG A 29 -4.01 11.21 8.55
C ARG A 29 -3.17 10.10 7.92
N ALA A 30 -3.19 9.98 6.60
CA ALA A 30 -2.43 8.95 5.90
C ALA A 30 -0.93 9.14 6.15
N PRO A 31 -0.18 8.08 6.51
CA PRO A 31 1.26 8.18 6.71
C PRO A 31 1.94 8.69 5.43
N SER A 32 2.72 9.76 5.56
CA SER A 32 3.33 10.46 4.41
C SER A 32 4.60 9.82 3.88
N GLY A 33 5.20 8.86 4.61
CA GLY A 33 6.49 8.25 4.27
C GLY A 33 6.38 6.76 3.90
N PRO A 34 7.40 6.16 3.27
CA PRO A 34 7.40 4.75 2.92
C PRO A 34 7.32 3.85 4.17
N PRO A 35 6.85 2.59 4.04
CA PRO A 35 6.87 1.61 5.12
C PRO A 35 8.31 1.44 5.68
N PRO A 36 8.47 1.16 6.98
CA PRO A 36 9.80 1.04 7.59
C PRO A 36 10.68 -0.02 6.92
N LYS A 37 10.07 -1.16 6.57
CA LYS A 37 10.72 -2.32 5.94
C LYS A 37 10.96 -2.18 4.43
N LEU A 38 10.51 -1.09 3.82
CA LEU A 38 10.62 -0.87 2.38
C LEU A 38 11.90 -0.12 2.00
N GLY A 39 12.67 -0.68 1.08
CA GLY A 39 13.80 -0.06 0.39
C GLY A 39 15.17 -0.37 1.00
N ASN A 40 16.20 0.15 0.33
CA ASN A 40 17.61 -0.21 0.58
C ASN A 40 18.29 0.67 1.62
N ARG A 41 17.60 0.99 2.71
CA ARG A 41 18.21 1.79 3.80
C ARG A 41 19.30 1.00 4.52
N LYS A 42 20.28 1.69 5.12
CA LYS A 42 21.43 1.05 5.79
C LYS A 42 20.98 0.07 6.87
N GLU A 43 19.93 0.43 7.61
CA GLU A 43 19.32 -0.37 8.66
C GLU A 43 18.72 -1.67 8.10
N MET A 44 18.14 -1.61 6.89
CA MET A 44 17.61 -2.79 6.20
C MET A 44 18.71 -3.74 5.75
N ILE A 45 19.77 -3.16 5.18
CA ILE A 45 20.93 -3.93 4.71
C ILE A 45 21.66 -4.59 5.88
N SER A 46 21.72 -3.97 7.07
CA SER A 46 22.29 -4.61 8.25
C SER A 46 21.51 -5.85 8.69
N HIS A 47 20.17 -5.84 8.61
CA HIS A 47 19.36 -7.03 8.94
C HIS A 47 19.65 -8.23 8.03
N LEU A 48 20.15 -8.01 6.81
CA LEU A 48 20.55 -9.07 5.89
C LEU A 48 21.94 -9.65 6.20
N LYS A 49 22.81 -8.90 6.88
CA LYS A 49 24.21 -9.29 7.14
C LYS A 49 24.36 -10.22 8.35
N GLU A 50 23.36 -10.29 9.22
CA GLU A 50 23.40 -11.08 10.46
C GLU A 50 23.02 -12.57 10.24
N GLY A 51 22.65 -12.98 9.02
CA GLY A 51 22.29 -14.36 8.70
C GLY A 51 23.48 -15.21 8.23
N GLU A 52 23.84 -16.24 8.99
CA GLU A 52 24.88 -17.21 8.61
C GLU A 52 24.44 -18.07 7.40
N GLY A 53 24.96 -17.74 6.22
CA GLY A 53 25.30 -18.71 5.16
C GLY A 53 24.23 -19.11 4.15
N THR A 54 22.93 -18.90 4.39
CA THR A 54 21.89 -19.19 3.38
C THR A 54 20.68 -18.27 3.51
N PHE A 55 20.19 -17.74 2.39
CA PHE A 55 19.00 -16.90 2.33
C PHE A 55 18.07 -17.35 1.20
N SER A 56 16.79 -17.14 1.42
CA SER A 56 15.72 -17.32 0.42
C SER A 56 15.12 -15.95 0.13
N PHE A 57 14.82 -15.67 -1.13
CA PHE A 57 14.24 -14.39 -1.50
C PHE A 57 13.28 -14.55 -2.66
N ALA A 58 12.34 -13.61 -2.73
CA ALA A 58 11.47 -13.46 -3.88
C ALA A 58 11.83 -12.19 -4.64
N VAL A 59 11.55 -12.19 -5.93
CA VAL A 59 11.74 -11.03 -6.80
C VAL A 59 10.39 -10.72 -7.43
N VAL A 60 9.95 -9.49 -7.29
CA VAL A 60 8.65 -9.02 -7.78
C VAL A 60 8.86 -7.72 -8.54
N GLY A 61 8.28 -7.63 -9.72
CA GLY A 61 8.26 -6.43 -10.55
C GLY A 61 6.96 -6.39 -11.34
N ASP A 62 6.73 -5.32 -12.08
CA ASP A 62 5.61 -5.20 -13.02
C ASP A 62 4.24 -5.53 -12.40
N THR A 63 4.03 -5.08 -11.15
CA THR A 63 2.78 -5.34 -10.42
C THR A 63 1.69 -4.32 -10.72
N LYS A 64 1.79 -3.60 -11.84
CA LYS A 64 0.80 -2.61 -12.29
C LYS A 64 -0.56 -3.29 -12.42
N GLY A 65 -1.50 -2.90 -11.57
CA GLY A 65 -2.87 -3.41 -11.63
C GLY A 65 -3.48 -3.57 -10.24
N PHE A 66 -4.76 -3.22 -10.15
CA PHE A 66 -5.51 -3.30 -8.90
C PHE A 66 -5.57 -4.75 -8.39
N GLY A 67 -5.10 -4.97 -7.16
CA GLY A 67 -5.11 -6.28 -6.50
C GLY A 67 -4.08 -7.30 -6.99
N VAL A 68 -3.20 -6.96 -7.95
CA VAL A 68 -2.10 -7.84 -8.37
C VAL A 68 -1.09 -7.99 -7.25
N PHE A 69 -0.63 -6.86 -6.70
CA PHE A 69 0.30 -6.84 -5.57
C PHE A 69 -0.30 -7.54 -4.34
N GLU A 70 -1.58 -7.33 -4.02
CA GLU A 70 -2.28 -8.00 -2.91
C GLU A 70 -2.24 -9.53 -3.05
N LYS A 71 -2.53 -10.06 -4.24
CA LYS A 71 -2.49 -11.52 -4.49
C LYS A 71 -1.09 -12.10 -4.35
N ILE A 72 -0.07 -11.39 -4.86
CA ILE A 72 1.33 -11.82 -4.78
C ILE A 72 1.81 -11.77 -3.33
N SER A 73 1.63 -10.63 -2.66
CA SER A 73 2.05 -10.42 -1.27
C SER A 73 1.38 -11.40 -0.31
N GLY A 74 0.10 -11.73 -0.52
CA GLY A 74 -0.62 -12.73 0.25
C GLY A 74 0.03 -14.12 0.22
N ARG A 75 0.63 -14.52 -0.91
CA ARG A 75 1.38 -15.79 -1.02
C ARG A 75 2.78 -15.68 -0.44
N LEU A 76 3.48 -14.58 -0.74
CA LEU A 76 4.88 -14.41 -0.34
C LEU A 76 5.06 -14.26 1.17
N ARG A 77 4.10 -13.65 1.88
CA ARG A 77 4.19 -13.48 3.34
C ARG A 77 4.16 -14.82 4.11
N GLU A 78 3.63 -15.88 3.50
CA GLU A 78 3.51 -17.21 4.09
C GLU A 78 4.73 -18.10 3.77
N MET A 79 5.59 -17.63 2.87
CA MET A 79 6.82 -18.34 2.49
C MET A 79 7.94 -18.02 3.48
N PRO A 80 8.86 -18.97 3.74
CA PRO A 80 10.03 -18.75 4.58
C PRO A 80 11.09 -17.97 3.80
N LEU A 81 10.84 -16.69 3.53
CA LEU A 81 11.73 -15.78 2.82
C LEU A 81 12.54 -14.93 3.81
N SER A 82 13.82 -14.71 3.48
CA SER A 82 14.71 -13.78 4.18
C SER A 82 14.44 -12.33 3.78
N PHE A 83 14.09 -12.09 2.51
CA PHE A 83 13.70 -10.76 2.00
C PHE A 83 12.95 -10.85 0.66
N LEU A 84 12.36 -9.74 0.25
CA LEU A 84 11.75 -9.52 -1.05
C LEU A 84 12.54 -8.43 -1.78
N VAL A 85 12.68 -8.57 -3.10
CA VAL A 85 13.25 -7.55 -3.99
C VAL A 85 12.15 -7.02 -4.88
N LEU A 86 11.85 -5.72 -4.78
CA LEU A 86 10.97 -5.02 -5.72
C LEU A 86 11.79 -4.40 -6.86
N LEU A 87 11.65 -4.95 -8.08
CA LEU A 87 12.38 -4.50 -9.28
C LEU A 87 11.88 -3.17 -9.87
N GLY A 88 10.76 -2.65 -9.37
CA GLY A 88 10.13 -1.44 -9.89
C GLY A 88 8.92 -1.73 -10.77
N ASP A 89 8.48 -0.73 -11.51
CA ASP A 89 7.29 -0.80 -12.37
C ASP A 89 6.04 -1.33 -11.66
N CYS A 90 5.87 -0.95 -10.40
CA CYS A 90 4.70 -1.34 -9.58
C CYS A 90 3.53 -0.34 -9.69
N VAL A 91 3.73 0.78 -10.37
CA VAL A 91 2.75 1.88 -10.52
C VAL A 91 2.67 2.32 -11.98
N PHE A 92 1.51 2.82 -12.43
CA PHE A 92 1.29 3.12 -13.85
C PHE A 92 2.11 4.32 -14.36
N GLU A 93 2.10 5.44 -13.64
CA GLU A 93 2.67 6.72 -14.11
C GLU A 93 3.72 7.30 -13.15
N GLY A 94 4.11 6.56 -12.12
CA GLY A 94 5.08 7.04 -11.12
C GLY A 94 4.60 8.25 -10.30
N ASN A 95 3.30 8.56 -10.33
CA ASN A 95 2.80 9.72 -9.60
C ASN A 95 2.87 9.46 -8.06
N PRO A 96 3.03 10.51 -7.23
CA PRO A 96 3.19 10.34 -5.78
C PRO A 96 1.98 9.73 -5.07
N HIS A 97 0.79 9.73 -5.67
CA HIS A 97 -0.41 9.13 -5.10
C HIS A 97 -0.42 7.61 -5.29
N GLU A 98 -0.03 7.15 -6.48
CA GLU A 98 0.14 5.73 -6.79
C GLU A 98 1.24 5.09 -5.94
N HIS A 99 2.36 5.80 -5.73
CA HIS A 99 3.40 5.34 -4.82
C HIS A 99 2.90 5.24 -3.37
N ARG A 100 2.10 6.21 -2.91
CA ARG A 100 1.47 6.15 -1.58
C ARG A 100 0.49 5.00 -1.46
N PHE A 101 -0.29 4.72 -2.51
CA PHE A 101 -1.17 3.56 -2.56
C PHE A 101 -0.38 2.26 -2.42
N LEU A 102 0.69 2.07 -3.21
CA LEU A 102 1.58 0.91 -3.09
C LEU A 102 2.20 0.79 -1.69
N TRP A 103 2.58 1.91 -1.07
CA TRP A 103 3.09 1.90 0.30
C TRP A 103 2.06 1.41 1.32
N GLU A 104 0.80 1.78 1.18
CA GLU A 104 -0.27 1.23 2.01
C GLU A 104 -0.46 -0.27 1.76
N GLU A 105 -0.41 -0.73 0.50
CA GLU A 105 -0.48 -2.15 0.20
C GLU A 105 0.67 -2.94 0.83
N VAL A 106 1.90 -2.41 0.78
CA VAL A 106 3.07 -3.00 1.44
C VAL A 106 2.89 -3.02 2.97
N ARG A 107 2.34 -1.96 3.59
CA ARG A 107 2.04 -1.97 5.04
C ARG A 107 1.00 -3.03 5.39
N ARG A 108 -0.08 -3.11 4.60
CA ARG A 108 -1.16 -4.07 4.80
C ARG A 108 -0.71 -5.51 4.62
N ALA A 109 0.21 -5.75 3.68
CA ALA A 109 0.85 -7.05 3.51
C ALA A 109 1.61 -7.50 4.76
N SER A 110 2.13 -6.54 5.56
CA SER A 110 2.76 -6.79 6.86
C SER A 110 3.85 -7.87 6.79
N PHE A 111 4.73 -7.75 5.80
CA PHE A 111 5.79 -8.73 5.58
C PHE A 111 6.65 -8.94 6.84
N PRO A 112 6.91 -10.20 7.24
CA PRO A 112 7.78 -10.47 8.38
C PRO A 112 9.23 -10.09 8.09
N PHE A 113 9.61 -10.01 6.81
CA PHE A 113 10.94 -9.73 6.30
C PHE A 113 11.08 -8.35 5.61
N PRO A 114 12.33 -7.89 5.36
CA PRO A 114 12.65 -6.75 4.49
C PRO A 114 12.10 -6.83 3.05
N VAL A 115 11.73 -5.68 2.47
CA VAL A 115 11.18 -5.54 1.09
C VAL A 115 11.89 -4.44 0.31
#